data_AF-A0A0H2R854-F1
#
_entry.id   AF-A0A0H2R854-F1
#
_cell.length_a   1.000
_cell.length_b   1.000
_cell.length_c   1.000
_cell.angle_alpha   90.00
_cell.angle_beta   90.00
_cell.angle_gamma   90.00
#
_symmetry.space_group_name_H-M   'P 1'
#
loop_
_entity.id
_entity.type
_entity.pdbx_description
1 polymer ?
#
loop_
_entity_poly.entity_id
_entity_poly.type
_entity_poly.pdbx_seq_one_letter_code
_entity_poly.pdbx_strand_id
1 'polypeptide(L)'
;MGWRKLGDDGQELSRLLDFLLDGMKTLKSSVQLGRRLDGEGEMKVDSKELWCSGLYRDRTEDGTRPTVQDAKIALSRMKDAKSLLSSISKSMDEAIQSVTDDTSNECRATGFSLLPDDLLTYIFEMHVEMSVSSEEYLFYNGAPRILASVSKHFRQVALAHSGIWKHNSFGDSRESLLLYKKRCPNPIIHINTTDDLPPVETGKFHIFPYQQWRGLRITYSDENKGHRYFQHLKPIIETPLDTLEHLIIRNDNLITRDQFGQLIRRSIHLDGDSLRTLSSWQMPNLTHLDLHNALPLAPLQCSNVTSFALHMKKFGGEREDMDMAAFRNLLQSMPKIQSLHIYLLDMSEFVGGSSRTTTVR
;
A
#
# COMPACT_ATOMS: atom_id res chain seq x y z
N MET A 1 28.20 11.01 -37.20
CA MET A 1 29.65 10.80 -37.33
C MET A 1 29.91 9.31 -37.35
N GLY A 2 30.30 8.77 -38.51
CA GLY A 2 30.52 7.34 -38.70
C GLY A 2 31.73 6.87 -37.89
N TRP A 3 31.51 5.90 -37.01
CA TRP A 3 32.58 5.22 -36.32
C TRP A 3 33.39 4.47 -37.38
N ARG A 4 34.71 4.69 -37.46
CA ARG A 4 35.55 3.60 -37.95
C ARG A 4 35.32 2.46 -36.96
N LYS A 5 34.77 1.34 -37.43
CA LYS A 5 34.89 0.08 -36.69
C LYS A 5 36.38 -0.02 -36.35
N LEU A 6 36.72 0.05 -35.07
CA LEU A 6 38.00 -0.46 -34.57
C LEU A 6 38.12 -1.83 -35.22
N GLY A 7 39.14 -2.01 -36.06
CA GLY A 7 39.33 -3.30 -36.72
C GLY A 7 39.43 -4.39 -35.65
N ASP A 8 39.07 -5.62 -35.99
CA ASP A 8 39.20 -6.80 -35.12
C ASP A 8 40.64 -7.09 -34.63
N ASP A 9 41.58 -6.17 -34.87
CA ASP A 9 42.94 -6.23 -34.37
C ASP A 9 42.95 -5.84 -32.88
N GLY A 10 42.84 -6.84 -32.00
CA GLY A 10 43.09 -6.69 -30.57
C GLY A 10 44.43 -5.99 -30.27
N GLN A 11 45.38 -5.97 -31.21
CA GLN A 11 46.61 -5.18 -31.12
C GLN A 11 46.39 -3.67 -31.07
N GLU A 12 45.42 -3.12 -31.81
CA GLU A 12 45.13 -1.68 -31.80
C GLU A 12 44.51 -1.26 -30.46
N LEU A 13 43.59 -2.08 -29.94
CA LEU A 13 43.02 -1.90 -28.61
C LEU A 13 44.09 -2.00 -27.52
N SER A 14 44.99 -2.99 -27.58
CA SER A 14 46.10 -3.12 -26.62
C SER A 14 47.01 -1.89 -26.63
N ARG A 15 47.37 -1.38 -27.82
CA ARG A 15 48.17 -0.14 -27.93
C ARG A 15 47.46 1.07 -27.34
N LEU A 16 46.14 1.15 -27.50
CA LEU A 16 45.34 2.24 -26.94
C LEU A 16 45.23 2.12 -25.41
N LEU A 17 45.10 0.91 -24.88
CA LEU A 17 45.12 0.62 -23.46
C LEU A 17 46.48 0.93 -22.84
N ASP A 18 47.58 0.58 -23.51
CA ASP A 18 48.94 0.93 -23.07
C ASP A 18 49.13 2.45 -23.01
N PHE A 19 48.68 3.16 -24.05
CA PHE A 19 48.70 4.63 -24.08
C PHE A 19 47.90 5.25 -22.92
N LEU A 20 46.71 4.72 -22.63
CA LEU A 20 45.90 5.15 -21.48
C LEU A 20 46.59 4.83 -20.15
N LEU A 21 47.16 3.64 -20.01
CA LEU A 21 47.84 3.19 -18.80
C LEU A 21 49.04 4.08 -18.48
N ASP A 22 49.83 4.45 -19.48
CA ASP A 22 50.97 5.35 -19.31
C ASP A 22 50.54 6.78 -18.96
N GLY A 23 49.46 7.27 -19.57
CA GLY A 23 48.81 8.52 -19.16
C GLY A 23 48.33 8.48 -17.70
N MET A 24 47.69 7.39 -17.28
CA MET A 24 47.24 7.21 -15.89
C MET A 24 48.39 7.07 -14.89
N LYS A 25 49.50 6.41 -15.25
CA LYS A 25 50.72 6.36 -14.41
C LYS A 25 51.31 7.74 -14.22
N THR A 26 51.43 8.52 -15.30
CA THR A 26 51.93 9.89 -15.26
C THR A 26 51.02 10.77 -14.40
N LEU A 27 49.71 10.56 -14.50
CA LEU A 27 48.72 11.27 -13.70
C LEU A 27 48.88 10.94 -12.22
N LYS A 28 49.00 9.65 -11.90
CA LYS A 28 49.22 9.16 -10.54
C LYS A 28 50.49 9.77 -9.94
N SER A 29 51.61 9.77 -10.66
CA SER A 29 52.87 10.39 -10.21
C SER A 29 52.71 11.89 -10.00
N SER A 30 51.98 12.59 -10.88
CA SER A 30 51.70 14.02 -10.74
C SER A 30 50.87 14.31 -9.48
N VAL A 31 49.83 13.51 -9.21
CA VAL A 31 49.01 13.63 -8.00
C VAL A 31 49.82 13.35 -6.73
N GLN A 32 50.72 12.37 -6.77
CA GLN A 32 51.63 12.08 -5.66
C GLN A 32 52.62 13.22 -5.37
N LEU A 33 52.99 14.01 -6.39
CA LEU A 33 53.79 15.22 -6.24
C LEU A 33 52.96 16.45 -5.80
N GLY A 34 51.69 16.26 -5.44
CA GLY A 34 50.80 17.33 -4.98
C GLY A 34 50.10 18.10 -6.10
N ARG A 35 50.22 17.67 -7.37
CA ARG A 35 49.53 18.34 -8.48
C ARG A 35 48.04 17.97 -8.50
N ARG A 36 47.17 18.97 -8.72
CA ARG A 36 45.71 18.81 -8.73
C ARG A 36 45.15 18.76 -10.16
N LEU A 37 44.10 17.95 -10.32
CA LEU A 37 43.35 17.77 -11.57
C LEU A 37 42.29 18.85 -11.81
N ASP A 38 41.72 19.39 -10.72
CA ASP A 38 40.68 20.44 -10.75
C ASP A 38 41.18 21.78 -11.31
N GLY A 39 42.51 21.95 -11.42
CA GLY A 39 43.14 23.12 -11.99
C GLY A 39 43.16 24.32 -11.04
N GLU A 40 42.89 24.13 -9.75
CA GLU A 40 43.01 25.17 -8.75
C GLU A 40 44.44 25.28 -8.22
N GLY A 41 45.02 26.48 -8.33
CA GLY A 41 46.35 26.82 -7.80
C GLY A 41 47.52 26.58 -8.75
N GLU A 42 48.73 26.86 -8.27
CA GLU A 42 49.98 26.78 -9.05
C GLU A 42 50.42 25.34 -9.37
N MET A 43 49.87 24.34 -8.68
CA MET A 43 50.21 22.92 -8.86
C MET A 43 49.24 22.21 -9.82
N LYS A 44 48.99 22.78 -11.00
CA LYS A 44 48.13 22.15 -11.99
C LYS A 44 48.87 21.04 -12.76
N VAL A 45 48.18 19.93 -13.01
CA VAL A 45 48.69 18.89 -13.93
C VAL A 45 48.75 19.46 -15.36
N ASP A 46 49.94 19.45 -15.98
CA ASP A 46 50.08 19.82 -17.38
C ASP A 46 49.48 18.73 -18.27
N SER A 47 48.33 19.04 -18.87
CA SER A 47 47.62 18.11 -19.76
C SER A 47 48.38 17.79 -21.04
N LYS A 48 49.31 18.65 -21.46
CA LYS A 48 50.19 18.37 -22.61
C LYS A 48 51.28 17.39 -22.21
N GLU A 49 51.88 17.55 -21.04
CA GLU A 49 52.84 16.57 -20.49
C GLU A 49 52.19 15.20 -20.35
N LEU A 50 50.94 15.18 -19.86
CA LEU A 50 50.19 13.95 -19.59
C LEU A 50 49.85 13.15 -20.87
N TRP A 51 49.32 13.81 -21.90
CA TRP A 51 48.75 13.15 -23.06
C TRP A 51 49.61 13.25 -24.33
N CYS A 52 50.61 14.13 -24.34
CA CYS A 52 51.46 14.38 -25.50
C CYS A 52 52.94 14.05 -25.25
N SER A 53 53.27 13.20 -24.26
CA SER A 53 54.66 12.81 -23.95
C SER A 53 55.45 12.33 -25.19
N GLY A 54 54.79 11.66 -26.14
CA GLY A 54 55.39 11.25 -27.42
C GLY A 54 55.78 12.38 -28.38
N LEU A 55 55.16 13.57 -28.25
CA LEU A 55 55.53 14.78 -28.99
C LEU A 55 56.66 15.57 -28.29
N TYR A 56 56.92 15.28 -27.02
CA TYR A 56 57.90 15.95 -26.16
C TYR A 56 59.02 15.01 -25.71
N ARG A 57 59.42 14.03 -26.53
CA ARG A 57 60.66 13.29 -26.26
C ARG A 57 61.79 14.31 -26.04
N ASP A 58 62.50 14.15 -24.92
CA ASP A 58 63.59 15.02 -24.49
C ASP A 58 64.43 15.40 -25.69
N ARG A 59 64.43 16.70 -26.00
CA ARG A 59 65.20 17.29 -27.09
C ARG A 59 66.69 17.09 -26.78
N THR A 60 67.23 15.95 -27.16
CA THR A 60 68.67 15.77 -27.31
C THR A 60 69.09 16.58 -28.54
N GLU A 61 69.49 17.83 -28.32
CA GLU A 61 70.18 18.85 -29.14
C GLU A 61 70.00 18.94 -30.68
N ASP A 62 69.60 17.89 -31.41
CA ASP A 62 69.23 17.94 -32.82
C ASP A 62 67.76 18.38 -32.96
N GLY A 63 67.58 19.69 -33.17
CA GLY A 63 66.32 20.43 -33.15
C GLY A 63 65.31 20.13 -34.26
N THR A 64 65.04 18.85 -34.56
CA THR A 64 63.97 18.47 -35.48
C THR A 64 62.62 18.77 -34.83
N ARG A 65 61.95 19.82 -35.31
CA ARG A 65 60.60 20.18 -34.83
C ARG A 65 59.63 19.04 -35.15
N PRO A 66 58.66 18.72 -34.27
CA PRO A 66 57.65 17.71 -34.54
C PRO A 66 56.94 18.03 -35.85
N THR A 67 56.81 17.02 -36.72
CA THR A 67 56.17 17.21 -38.01
C THR A 67 54.66 17.37 -37.84
N VAL A 68 54.01 18.00 -38.81
CA VAL A 68 52.53 18.09 -38.85
C VAL A 68 51.89 16.70 -38.78
N GLN A 69 52.57 15.69 -39.34
CA GLN A 69 52.12 14.30 -39.32
C GLN A 69 52.16 13.70 -37.92
N ASP A 70 53.20 13.96 -37.12
CA ASP A 70 53.31 13.48 -35.74
C ASP A 70 52.22 14.07 -34.85
N ALA A 71 51.97 15.38 -35.00
CA ALA A 71 50.89 16.07 -34.30
C ALA A 71 49.51 15.50 -34.66
N LYS A 72 49.29 15.16 -35.93
CA LYS A 72 48.05 14.54 -36.41
C LYS A 72 47.88 13.12 -35.84
N ILE A 73 48.94 12.33 -35.78
CA ILE A 73 48.92 10.98 -35.18
C ILE A 73 48.62 11.08 -33.69
N ALA A 74 49.30 11.96 -32.95
CA ALA A 74 49.06 12.18 -31.53
C ALA A 74 47.62 12.63 -31.25
N LEU A 75 47.11 13.59 -32.03
CA LEU A 75 45.73 14.05 -31.90
C LEU A 75 44.70 12.92 -32.19
N SER A 76 44.96 12.06 -33.17
CA SER A 76 44.12 10.89 -33.42
C SER A 76 44.10 9.97 -32.21
N ARG A 77 45.27 9.60 -31.69
CA ARG A 77 45.40 8.76 -30.49
C ARG A 77 44.68 9.34 -29.28
N MET A 78 44.76 10.66 -29.07
CA MET A 78 44.04 11.33 -27.99
C MET A 78 42.52 11.28 -28.17
N LYS A 79 42.01 11.41 -29.41
CA LYS A 79 40.57 11.27 -29.70
C LYS A 79 40.10 9.84 -29.46
N ASP A 80 40.88 8.86 -29.88
CA ASP A 80 40.58 7.44 -29.69
C ASP A 80 40.62 7.08 -28.19
N ALA A 81 41.61 7.58 -27.46
CA ALA A 81 41.75 7.42 -26.01
C ALA A 81 40.59 8.07 -25.25
N LYS A 82 40.17 9.27 -25.65
CA LYS A 82 38.97 9.93 -25.11
C LYS A 82 37.73 9.09 -25.33
N SER A 83 37.54 8.55 -26.53
CA SER A 83 36.41 7.68 -26.86
C SER A 83 36.40 6.42 -25.99
N LEU A 84 37.56 5.78 -25.83
CA LEU A 84 37.70 4.59 -24.98
C LEU A 84 37.41 4.92 -23.50
N LEU A 85 37.95 6.01 -22.96
CA LEU A 85 37.65 6.47 -21.60
C LEU A 85 36.15 6.77 -21.41
N SER A 86 35.49 7.38 -22.40
CA SER A 86 34.03 7.58 -22.34
C SER A 86 33.27 6.25 -22.31
N SER A 87 33.70 5.25 -23.08
CA SER A 87 33.11 3.90 -23.05
C SER A 87 33.34 3.20 -21.70
N ILE A 88 34.55 3.30 -21.13
CA ILE A 88 34.87 2.74 -19.81
C ILE A 88 34.05 3.43 -18.71
N SER A 89 33.95 4.76 -18.74
CA SER A 89 33.13 5.53 -17.80
C SER A 89 31.68 5.07 -17.85
N LYS A 90 31.10 4.96 -19.05
CA LYS A 90 29.73 4.47 -19.23
C LYS A 90 29.56 3.05 -18.69
N SER A 91 30.51 2.15 -18.95
CA SER A 91 30.48 0.77 -18.43
C SER A 91 30.56 0.74 -16.89
N MET A 92 31.32 1.66 -16.28
CA MET A 92 31.39 1.79 -14.82
C MET A 92 30.07 2.32 -14.25
N ASP A 93 29.45 3.31 -14.89
CA ASP A 93 28.13 3.82 -14.48
C ASP A 93 27.06 2.72 -14.56
N GLU A 94 27.08 1.92 -15.62
CA GLU A 94 26.20 0.74 -15.78
C GLU A 94 26.45 -0.29 -14.65
N ALA A 95 27.71 -0.55 -14.29
CA ALA A 95 28.04 -1.46 -13.19
C ALA A 95 27.59 -0.91 -11.82
N ILE A 96 27.77 0.39 -11.57
CA ILE A 96 27.30 1.06 -10.35
C ILE A 96 25.77 0.97 -10.26
N GLN A 97 25.07 1.22 -11.36
CA GLN A 97 23.62 1.10 -11.41
C GLN A 97 23.17 -0.33 -11.13
N SER A 98 23.82 -1.32 -11.75
CA SER A 98 23.56 -2.75 -11.48
C SER A 98 23.73 -3.09 -10.01
N VAL A 99 24.86 -2.73 -9.39
CA VAL A 99 25.11 -2.99 -7.96
C VAL A 99 24.10 -2.24 -7.07
N THR A 100 23.73 -1.02 -7.44
CA THR A 100 22.72 -0.24 -6.71
C THR A 100 21.35 -0.93 -6.77
N ASP A 101 20.95 -1.39 -7.94
CA ASP A 101 19.69 -2.11 -8.13
C ASP A 101 19.69 -3.42 -7.34
N ASP A 102 20.79 -4.18 -7.39
CA ASP A 102 20.99 -5.42 -6.66
C ASP A 102 20.93 -5.23 -5.14
N THR A 103 21.54 -4.17 -4.62
CA THR A 103 21.63 -3.90 -3.17
C THR A 103 20.44 -3.10 -2.62
N SER A 104 19.65 -2.45 -3.48
CA SER A 104 18.55 -1.57 -3.07
C SER A 104 17.55 -2.26 -2.14
N ASN A 105 17.23 -3.53 -2.41
CA ASN A 105 16.29 -4.30 -1.60
C ASN A 105 16.86 -4.66 -0.23
N GLU A 106 18.15 -5.00 -0.16
CA GLU A 106 18.84 -5.31 1.10
C GLU A 106 18.98 -4.07 1.98
N CYS A 107 19.34 -2.93 1.39
CA CYS A 107 19.40 -1.65 2.09
C CYS A 107 18.02 -1.23 2.60
N ARG A 108 16.95 -1.41 1.82
CA ARG A 108 15.57 -1.15 2.26
C ARG A 108 15.17 -2.06 3.41
N ALA A 109 15.41 -3.37 3.30
CA ALA A 109 15.10 -4.33 4.36
C ALA A 109 15.82 -4.00 5.67
N THR A 110 17.10 -3.59 5.57
CA THR A 110 17.90 -3.13 6.71
C THR A 110 17.38 -1.80 7.27
N GLY A 111 17.00 -0.87 6.39
CA GLY A 111 16.39 0.41 6.80
C GLY A 111 15.11 0.20 7.62
N PHE A 112 14.25 -0.72 7.21
CA PHE A 112 13.02 -1.04 7.95
C PHE A 112 13.30 -1.69 9.32
N SER A 113 14.32 -2.53 9.44
CA SER A 113 14.66 -3.15 10.73
C SER A 113 15.31 -2.19 11.72
N LEU A 114 15.81 -1.05 11.25
CA LEU A 114 16.40 0.01 12.06
C LEU A 114 15.41 1.12 12.47
N LEU A 115 14.15 1.03 12.02
CA LEU A 115 13.14 2.00 12.42
C LEU A 115 12.85 1.90 13.93
N PRO A 116 12.73 3.06 14.62
CA PRO A 116 12.23 3.13 15.99
C PRO A 116 10.88 2.43 16.18
N ASP A 117 10.68 1.84 17.36
CA ASP A 117 9.48 1.05 17.70
C ASP A 117 8.19 1.86 17.56
N ASP A 118 8.20 3.13 17.94
CA ASP A 118 7.06 4.05 17.86
C ASP A 118 6.65 4.34 16.41
N LEU A 119 7.62 4.56 15.52
CA LEU A 119 7.36 4.73 14.09
C LEU A 119 6.83 3.43 13.45
N LEU A 120 7.40 2.28 13.81
CA LEU A 120 6.90 0.99 13.35
C LEU A 120 5.48 0.73 13.85
N THR A 121 5.18 1.01 15.12
CA THR A 121 3.82 0.92 15.67
C THR A 121 2.85 1.77 14.87
N TYR A 122 3.19 3.04 14.62
CA TYR A 122 2.33 3.93 13.84
C TYR A 122 2.09 3.43 12.40
N ILE A 123 3.14 2.95 11.73
CA ILE A 123 3.04 2.34 10.39
C ILE A 123 2.14 1.09 10.44
N PHE A 124 2.29 0.24 11.46
CA PHE A 124 1.50 -0.97 11.62
C PHE A 124 0.03 -0.66 11.89
N GLU A 125 -0.26 0.31 12.76
CA GLU A 125 -1.63 0.75 13.04
C GLU A 125 -2.29 1.33 11.80
N MET A 126 -1.60 2.20 11.04
CA MET A 126 -2.12 2.71 9.77
C MET A 126 -2.38 1.57 8.78
N HIS A 127 -1.44 0.63 8.64
CA HIS A 127 -1.60 -0.49 7.70
C HIS A 127 -2.79 -1.38 8.07
N VAL A 128 -2.96 -1.67 9.36
CA VAL A 128 -4.12 -2.43 9.87
C VAL A 128 -5.41 -1.68 9.59
N GLU A 129 -5.48 -0.37 9.84
CA GLU A 129 -6.70 0.41 9.55
C GLU A 129 -7.02 0.48 8.05
N MET A 130 -6.01 0.70 7.20
CA MET A 130 -6.19 0.73 5.74
C MET A 130 -6.67 -0.62 5.19
N SER A 131 -6.20 -1.72 5.77
CA SER A 131 -6.58 -3.09 5.37
C SER A 131 -8.06 -3.40 5.67
N VAL A 132 -8.68 -2.65 6.57
CA VAL A 132 -10.08 -2.83 6.96
C VAL A 132 -10.98 -1.76 6.32
N SER A 133 -10.41 -0.62 5.92
CA SER A 133 -11.15 0.51 5.34
C SER A 133 -11.43 0.37 3.84
N SER A 134 -10.73 -0.49 3.09
CA SER A 134 -10.97 -0.60 1.64
C SER A 134 -12.36 -1.18 1.39
N GLU A 135 -13.24 -0.36 0.80
CA GLU A 135 -14.63 -0.73 0.44
C GLU A 135 -14.70 -1.96 -0.47
N GLU A 136 -13.61 -2.23 -1.19
CA GLU A 136 -13.38 -3.35 -2.08
C GLU A 136 -12.82 -4.54 -1.32
N TYR A 137 -13.73 -5.43 -0.89
CA TYR A 137 -13.46 -6.76 -0.38
C TYR A 137 -12.60 -6.78 0.90
N LEU A 138 -13.21 -7.22 2.00
CA LEU A 138 -12.53 -7.51 3.27
C LEU A 138 -11.54 -8.67 3.07
N PHE A 139 -10.41 -8.39 2.41
CA PHE A 139 -9.29 -9.30 2.34
C PHE A 139 -8.77 -9.46 3.76
N TYR A 140 -9.08 -10.64 4.31
CA TYR A 140 -8.44 -11.33 5.42
C TYR A 140 -7.60 -10.44 6.35
N ASN A 141 -8.02 -10.31 7.62
CA ASN A 141 -7.30 -9.67 8.73
C ASN A 141 -5.98 -10.40 9.12
N GLY A 142 -5.23 -10.85 8.13
CA GLY A 142 -3.89 -11.39 8.27
C GLY A 142 -2.84 -10.31 8.49
N ALA A 143 -3.16 -9.02 8.33
CA ALA A 143 -2.19 -7.92 8.46
C ALA A 143 -1.34 -8.01 9.74
N PRO A 144 -1.90 -8.17 10.96
CA PRO A 144 -1.10 -8.32 12.18
C PRO A 144 -0.14 -9.53 12.13
N ARG A 145 -0.57 -10.64 11.53
CA ARG A 145 0.27 -11.85 11.38
C ARG A 145 1.39 -11.64 10.38
N ILE A 146 1.07 -11.05 9.23
CA ILE A 146 2.03 -10.74 8.18
C ILE A 146 3.11 -9.84 8.77
N LEU A 147 2.72 -8.74 9.43
CA LEU A 147 3.64 -7.84 10.12
C LEU A 147 4.50 -8.59 11.15
N ALA A 148 3.90 -9.40 12.02
CA ALA A 148 4.63 -10.19 13.02
C ALA A 148 5.51 -11.33 12.43
N SER A 149 5.38 -11.63 11.14
CA SER A 149 6.14 -12.67 10.44
C SER A 149 7.40 -12.14 9.73
N VAL A 150 7.47 -10.83 9.46
CA VAL A 150 8.56 -10.20 8.67
C VAL A 150 9.92 -10.37 9.34
N SER A 151 10.05 -10.00 10.61
CA SER A 151 11.30 -10.07 11.36
C SER A 151 11.07 -10.25 12.87
N LYS A 152 12.12 -10.58 13.62
CA LYS A 152 12.05 -10.65 15.08
C LYS A 152 11.66 -9.30 15.70
N HIS A 153 12.21 -8.20 15.17
CA HIS A 153 11.93 -6.83 15.60
C HIS A 153 10.46 -6.48 15.38
N PHE A 154 9.97 -6.69 14.15
CA PHE A 154 8.56 -6.44 13.79
C PHE A 154 7.62 -7.27 14.66
N ARG A 155 7.97 -8.53 14.94
CA ARG A 155 7.19 -9.38 15.85
C ARG A 155 7.12 -8.81 17.26
N GLN A 156 8.23 -8.31 17.80
CA GLN A 156 8.26 -7.72 19.15
C GLN A 156 7.37 -6.48 19.21
N VAL A 157 7.53 -5.56 18.25
CA VAL A 157 6.71 -4.35 18.14
C VAL A 157 5.23 -4.71 17.98
N ALA A 158 4.90 -5.62 17.05
CA ALA A 158 3.53 -6.03 16.81
C ALA A 158 2.87 -6.66 18.04
N LEU A 159 3.58 -7.54 18.75
CA LEU A 159 3.04 -8.23 19.93
C LEU A 159 2.91 -7.34 21.17
N ALA A 160 3.66 -6.23 21.24
CA ALA A 160 3.62 -5.29 22.34
C ALA A 160 2.43 -4.30 22.27
N HIS A 161 1.84 -4.10 21.08
CA HIS A 161 0.82 -3.06 20.89
C HIS A 161 -0.57 -3.67 20.56
N SER A 162 -1.53 -3.47 21.47
CA SER A 162 -2.89 -4.00 21.33
C SER A 162 -3.68 -3.40 20.16
N GLY A 163 -3.34 -2.17 19.74
CA GLY A 163 -3.98 -1.46 18.64
C GLY A 163 -3.87 -2.20 17.31
N ILE A 164 -2.79 -2.96 17.12
CA ILE A 164 -2.54 -3.77 15.93
C ILE A 164 -3.49 -4.98 15.88
N TRP A 165 -3.89 -5.53 17.04
CA TRP A 165 -4.73 -6.73 17.14
C TRP A 165 -6.21 -6.43 17.38
N LYS A 166 -6.64 -5.18 17.22
CA LYS A 166 -8.02 -4.78 17.55
C LYS A 166 -9.05 -5.32 16.57
N HIS A 167 -8.73 -5.55 15.31
CA HIS A 167 -9.68 -6.08 14.32
C HIS A 167 -9.68 -7.61 14.34
N ASN A 168 -10.82 -8.21 14.68
CA ASN A 168 -10.96 -9.67 14.85
C ASN A 168 -12.12 -10.18 14.00
N SER A 169 -11.88 -11.13 13.10
CA SER A 169 -12.93 -11.70 12.25
C SER A 169 -13.41 -13.04 12.77
N PHE A 170 -14.73 -13.26 12.86
CA PHE A 170 -15.26 -14.60 13.19
C PHE A 170 -15.05 -15.64 12.08
N GLY A 171 -14.56 -15.22 10.91
CA GLY A 171 -13.98 -16.11 9.90
C GLY A 171 -12.67 -16.77 10.35
N ASP A 172 -11.92 -16.16 11.27
CA ASP A 172 -10.65 -16.70 11.78
C ASP A 172 -10.86 -18.01 12.58
N SER A 173 -9.83 -18.86 12.65
CA SER A 173 -9.90 -20.09 13.45
C SER A 173 -10.12 -19.79 14.94
N ARG A 174 -10.69 -20.72 15.69
CA ARG A 174 -10.93 -20.56 17.14
C ARG A 174 -9.63 -20.29 17.91
N GLU A 175 -8.55 -20.98 17.56
CA GLU A 175 -7.21 -20.84 18.16
C GLU A 175 -6.66 -19.44 17.92
N SER A 176 -6.90 -18.92 16.73
CA SER A 176 -6.52 -17.57 16.31
C SER A 176 -7.20 -16.53 17.18
N LEU A 177 -8.53 -16.63 17.32
CA LEU A 177 -9.31 -15.71 18.13
C LEU A 177 -8.94 -15.78 19.62
N LEU A 178 -8.65 -16.98 20.15
CA LEU A 178 -8.17 -17.15 21.53
C LEU A 178 -6.80 -16.51 21.75
N LEU A 179 -5.91 -16.56 20.76
CA LEU A 179 -4.63 -15.86 20.80
C LEU A 179 -4.84 -14.34 20.81
N TYR A 180 -5.69 -13.82 19.93
CA TYR A 180 -5.95 -12.38 19.79
C TYR A 180 -6.66 -11.78 20.99
N LYS A 181 -7.56 -12.54 21.63
CA LYS A 181 -8.20 -12.17 22.89
C LYS A 181 -7.20 -11.78 23.97
N LYS A 182 -6.06 -12.46 24.04
CA LYS A 182 -5.01 -12.15 25.02
C LYS A 182 -4.25 -10.85 24.68
N ARG A 183 -4.36 -10.36 23.44
CA ARG A 183 -3.62 -9.22 22.90
C ARG A 183 -4.45 -7.94 22.87
N CYS A 184 -5.76 -8.04 22.66
CA CYS A 184 -6.66 -6.89 22.63
C CYS A 184 -7.90 -7.16 23.49
N PRO A 185 -8.04 -6.49 24.65
CA PRO A 185 -9.20 -6.69 25.52
C PRO A 185 -10.49 -6.10 24.94
N ASN A 186 -10.39 -5.03 24.12
CA ASN A 186 -11.54 -4.31 23.56
C ASN A 186 -11.52 -4.37 22.02
N PRO A 187 -11.86 -5.51 21.40
CA PRO A 187 -11.74 -5.69 19.97
C PRO A 187 -12.88 -5.02 19.18
N ILE A 188 -12.62 -4.81 17.90
CA ILE A 188 -13.61 -4.59 16.85
C ILE A 188 -13.88 -5.95 16.20
N ILE A 189 -15.11 -6.43 16.34
CA ILE A 189 -15.56 -7.72 15.83
C ILE A 189 -16.09 -7.55 14.41
N HIS A 190 -15.62 -8.41 13.50
CA HIS A 190 -16.07 -8.49 12.11
C HIS A 190 -16.82 -9.79 11.89
N ILE A 191 -18.06 -9.68 11.44
CA ILE A 191 -18.92 -10.79 11.02
C ILE A 191 -19.09 -10.65 9.51
N ASN A 192 -18.32 -11.43 8.74
CA ASN A 192 -18.43 -11.42 7.29
C ASN A 192 -19.06 -12.73 6.79
N THR A 193 -20.05 -12.62 5.93
CA THR A 193 -20.84 -13.73 5.38
C THR A 193 -20.81 -13.76 3.85
N THR A 194 -19.97 -12.94 3.23
CA THR A 194 -19.84 -12.86 1.77
C THR A 194 -19.35 -14.16 1.17
N ASP A 195 -18.55 -14.91 1.94
CA ASP A 195 -17.93 -16.13 1.46
C ASP A 195 -18.88 -17.32 1.66
N ASP A 196 -18.77 -18.33 0.80
CA ASP A 196 -19.44 -19.64 0.96
C ASP A 196 -18.83 -20.47 2.12
N LEU A 197 -18.18 -19.79 3.06
CA LEU A 197 -17.67 -20.40 4.27
C LEU A 197 -18.83 -21.06 5.04
N PRO A 198 -18.56 -22.19 5.71
CA PRO A 198 -19.55 -22.81 6.57
C PRO A 198 -20.10 -21.78 7.56
N PRO A 199 -21.39 -21.89 7.96
CA PRO A 199 -21.99 -20.98 8.92
C PRO A 199 -21.04 -20.76 10.08
N VAL A 200 -20.81 -19.50 10.46
CA VAL A 200 -19.90 -19.16 11.57
C VAL A 200 -20.26 -20.07 12.74
N GLU A 201 -19.26 -20.84 13.20
CA GLU A 201 -19.42 -21.68 14.36
C GLU A 201 -19.91 -20.80 15.52
N THR A 202 -21.16 -20.99 15.93
CA THR A 202 -21.81 -20.13 16.93
C THR A 202 -21.06 -20.14 18.26
N GLY A 203 -20.26 -21.18 18.53
CA GLY A 203 -19.33 -21.22 19.65
C GLY A 203 -18.30 -20.09 19.69
N LYS A 204 -17.98 -19.46 18.56
CA LYS A 204 -17.00 -18.35 18.48
C LYS A 204 -17.50 -17.06 19.11
N PHE A 205 -18.81 -16.83 19.16
CA PHE A 205 -19.38 -15.64 19.79
C PHE A 205 -19.05 -15.56 21.30
N HIS A 206 -18.80 -16.69 21.94
CA HIS A 206 -18.44 -16.74 23.36
C HIS A 206 -16.94 -16.53 23.62
N ILE A 207 -16.11 -16.42 22.58
CA ILE A 207 -14.67 -16.19 22.74
C ILE A 207 -14.44 -14.79 23.33
N PHE A 208 -15.09 -13.77 22.77
CA PHE A 208 -15.04 -12.40 23.27
C PHE A 208 -16.37 -12.07 23.95
N PRO A 209 -16.39 -11.78 25.26
CA PRO A 209 -17.56 -11.22 25.91
C PRO A 209 -18.05 -9.99 25.14
N TYR A 210 -19.34 -9.94 24.80
CA TYR A 210 -19.90 -8.88 23.97
C TYR A 210 -19.87 -7.51 24.66
N GLN A 211 -19.79 -7.50 26.00
CA GLN A 211 -19.56 -6.29 26.80
C GLN A 211 -18.15 -5.70 26.64
N GLN A 212 -17.26 -6.36 25.90
CA GLN A 212 -15.92 -5.86 25.60
C GLN A 212 -15.78 -5.40 24.16
N TRP A 213 -16.80 -5.58 23.32
CA TRP A 213 -16.71 -5.20 21.93
C TRP A 213 -16.69 -3.68 21.82
N ARG A 214 -15.57 -3.15 21.34
CA ARG A 214 -15.41 -1.72 21.06
C ARG A 214 -16.13 -1.34 19.76
N GLY A 215 -16.16 -2.26 18.81
CA GLY A 215 -16.89 -2.08 17.57
C GLY A 215 -17.45 -3.40 17.04
N LEU A 216 -18.52 -3.30 16.25
CA LEU A 216 -19.16 -4.42 15.59
C LEU A 216 -19.39 -4.07 14.13
N ARG A 217 -18.86 -4.88 13.22
CA ARG A 217 -19.05 -4.76 11.78
C ARG A 217 -19.72 -6.02 11.25
N ILE A 218 -20.91 -5.88 10.70
CA ILE A 218 -21.70 -6.99 10.16
C ILE A 218 -21.80 -6.77 8.65
N THR A 219 -21.23 -7.67 7.87
CA THR A 219 -21.27 -7.62 6.41
C THR A 219 -21.90 -8.89 5.88
N TYR A 220 -23.02 -8.79 5.17
CA TYR A 220 -23.68 -9.92 4.53
C TYR A 220 -24.01 -9.64 3.08
N SER A 221 -23.80 -10.65 2.23
CA SER A 221 -24.23 -10.67 0.84
C SER A 221 -25.47 -11.54 0.63
N ASP A 222 -26.15 -11.97 1.68
CA ASP A 222 -27.44 -12.65 1.58
C ASP A 222 -28.29 -12.29 2.79
N GLU A 223 -29.47 -11.72 2.55
CA GLU A 223 -30.46 -11.35 3.56
C GLU A 223 -30.82 -12.52 4.51
N ASN A 224 -30.99 -13.74 3.99
CA ASN A 224 -31.25 -14.92 4.81
C ASN A 224 -30.05 -15.25 5.70
N LYS A 225 -28.82 -15.08 5.17
CA LYS A 225 -27.61 -15.22 5.99
C LYS A 225 -27.61 -14.14 7.08
N GLY A 226 -27.86 -12.87 6.73
CA GLY A 226 -27.97 -11.75 7.65
C GLY A 226 -28.97 -12.02 8.79
N HIS A 227 -30.17 -12.49 8.45
CA HIS A 227 -31.21 -12.85 9.41
C HIS A 227 -30.76 -13.91 10.43
N ARG A 228 -30.05 -14.95 9.96
CA ARG A 228 -29.48 -15.97 10.86
C ARG A 228 -28.50 -15.38 11.86
N TYR A 229 -27.69 -14.39 11.46
CA TYR A 229 -26.77 -13.74 12.40
C TYR A 229 -27.50 -12.92 13.46
N PHE A 230 -28.50 -12.14 13.09
CA PHE A 230 -29.33 -11.46 14.09
C PHE A 230 -30.00 -12.48 15.02
N GLN A 231 -30.52 -13.58 14.50
CA GLN A 231 -31.09 -14.65 15.31
C GLN A 231 -30.06 -15.25 16.29
N HIS A 232 -28.81 -15.42 15.89
CA HIS A 232 -27.74 -15.90 16.77
C HIS A 232 -27.29 -14.86 17.79
N LEU A 233 -27.24 -13.58 17.41
CA LEU A 233 -26.86 -12.47 18.29
C LEU A 233 -27.93 -12.16 19.34
N LYS A 234 -29.20 -12.41 19.03
CA LYS A 234 -30.34 -12.18 19.92
C LYS A 234 -30.18 -12.77 21.33
N PRO A 235 -29.89 -14.08 21.52
CA PRO A 235 -29.67 -14.65 22.85
C PRO A 235 -28.32 -14.29 23.48
N ILE A 236 -27.39 -13.70 22.70
CA ILE A 236 -26.07 -13.32 23.23
C ILE A 236 -26.17 -11.93 23.84
N ILE A 237 -26.79 -10.99 23.12
CA ILE A 237 -26.87 -9.58 23.49
C ILE A 237 -28.16 -9.35 24.29
N GLU A 238 -28.13 -9.79 25.54
CA GLU A 238 -29.22 -9.57 26.51
C GLU A 238 -28.95 -8.37 27.43
N THR A 239 -27.67 -8.01 27.58
CA THR A 239 -27.21 -6.88 28.40
C THR A 239 -26.72 -5.72 27.53
N PRO A 240 -26.67 -4.49 28.07
CA PRO A 240 -26.19 -3.33 27.33
C PRO A 240 -24.78 -3.52 26.77
N LEU A 241 -24.56 -3.01 25.56
CA LEU A 241 -23.28 -2.99 24.87
C LEU A 241 -22.50 -1.74 25.27
N ASP A 242 -22.09 -1.66 26.54
CA ASP A 242 -21.52 -0.45 27.13
C ASP A 242 -20.19 -0.02 26.50
N THR A 243 -19.41 -0.94 25.94
CA THR A 243 -18.13 -0.58 25.28
C THR A 243 -18.27 -0.29 23.80
N LEU A 244 -19.45 -0.51 23.21
CA LEU A 244 -19.63 -0.43 21.77
C LEU A 244 -19.67 1.03 21.32
N GLU A 245 -18.59 1.49 20.70
CA GLU A 245 -18.40 2.84 20.18
C GLU A 245 -18.78 2.94 18.68
N HIS A 246 -18.58 1.84 17.93
CA HIS A 246 -18.74 1.80 16.47
C HIS A 246 -19.63 0.63 16.02
N LEU A 247 -20.68 0.93 15.25
CA LEU A 247 -21.53 -0.07 14.62
C LEU A 247 -21.57 0.15 13.11
N ILE A 248 -21.22 -0.89 12.35
CA ILE A 248 -21.31 -0.91 10.89
C ILE A 248 -22.18 -2.09 10.46
N ILE A 249 -23.24 -1.84 9.70
CA ILE A 249 -24.08 -2.88 9.11
C ILE A 249 -24.09 -2.69 7.60
N ARG A 250 -23.62 -3.71 6.88
CA ARG A 250 -23.43 -3.68 5.44
C ARG A 250 -24.13 -4.85 4.76
N ASN A 251 -25.14 -4.52 3.97
CA ASN A 251 -25.77 -5.42 3.04
C ASN A 251 -25.13 -5.21 1.66
N ASP A 252 -24.18 -6.08 1.30
CA ASP A 252 -23.55 -6.08 -0.02
C ASP A 252 -24.43 -6.72 -1.09
N ASN A 253 -25.59 -7.28 -0.72
CA ASN A 253 -26.45 -7.97 -1.64
C ASN A 253 -27.37 -7.06 -2.42
N LEU A 254 -26.89 -6.61 -3.55
CA LEU A 254 -27.65 -5.70 -4.37
C LEU A 254 -28.31 -6.36 -5.58
N ILE A 255 -27.76 -7.49 -6.02
CA ILE A 255 -28.26 -8.23 -7.17
C ILE A 255 -28.06 -9.71 -6.90
N THR A 256 -29.17 -10.45 -6.81
CA THR A 256 -29.14 -11.90 -6.99
C THR A 256 -29.90 -12.30 -8.24
N ARG A 257 -29.43 -13.33 -8.93
CA ARG A 257 -30.22 -13.98 -9.97
C ARG A 257 -31.15 -14.98 -9.32
N ASP A 258 -32.42 -14.94 -9.69
CA ASP A 258 -33.35 -15.99 -9.33
C ASP A 258 -33.06 -17.29 -10.09
N GLN A 259 -33.86 -18.32 -9.83
CA GLN A 259 -33.77 -19.60 -10.53
C GLN A 259 -33.99 -19.50 -12.06
N PHE A 260 -34.54 -18.39 -12.55
CA PHE A 260 -34.76 -18.09 -13.96
C PHE A 260 -33.71 -17.13 -14.54
N GLY A 261 -32.69 -16.76 -13.76
CA GLY A 261 -31.64 -15.83 -14.17
C GLY A 261 -32.05 -14.36 -14.12
N GLN A 262 -33.26 -14.02 -13.67
CA GLN A 262 -33.73 -12.65 -13.51
C GLN A 262 -33.07 -12.00 -12.30
N LEU A 263 -32.68 -10.74 -12.44
CA LEU A 263 -32.10 -9.97 -11.35
C LEU A 263 -33.23 -9.62 -10.35
N ILE A 264 -33.27 -10.33 -9.22
CA ILE A 264 -34.10 -9.95 -8.08
C ILE A 264 -33.34 -8.91 -7.27
N ARG A 265 -34.00 -7.77 -7.09
CA ARG A 265 -33.61 -6.73 -6.15
C ARG A 265 -33.91 -7.21 -4.73
N ARG A 266 -32.93 -7.11 -3.85
CA ARG A 266 -33.14 -7.39 -2.42
C ARG A 266 -33.51 -6.10 -1.69
N SER A 267 -34.31 -6.25 -0.65
CA SER A 267 -34.75 -5.10 0.14
C SER A 267 -33.56 -4.48 0.86
N ILE A 268 -33.56 -3.15 0.91
CA ILE A 268 -32.65 -2.39 1.77
C ILE A 268 -33.15 -2.33 3.22
N HIS A 269 -34.38 -2.78 3.49
CA HIS A 269 -35.00 -2.67 4.79
C HIS A 269 -34.51 -3.77 5.72
N LEU A 270 -34.11 -3.38 6.93
CA LEU A 270 -33.98 -4.31 8.04
C LEU A 270 -35.37 -4.43 8.66
N ASP A 271 -36.00 -5.59 8.53
CA ASP A 271 -37.35 -5.85 9.03
C ASP A 271 -37.42 -7.11 9.93
N GLY A 272 -38.65 -7.50 10.28
CA GLY A 272 -38.94 -8.74 10.98
C GLY A 272 -38.17 -8.93 12.30
N ASP A 273 -37.64 -10.13 12.49
CA ASP A 273 -36.87 -10.49 13.69
C ASP A 273 -35.49 -9.83 13.75
N SER A 274 -34.89 -9.53 12.60
CA SER A 274 -33.60 -8.85 12.50
C SER A 274 -33.72 -7.43 13.06
N LEU A 275 -34.76 -6.70 12.65
CA LEU A 275 -35.07 -5.37 13.17
C LEU A 275 -35.39 -5.40 14.66
N ARG A 276 -36.24 -6.33 15.10
CA ARG A 276 -36.59 -6.47 16.52
C ARG A 276 -35.34 -6.70 17.38
N THR A 277 -34.42 -7.54 16.90
CA THR A 277 -33.16 -7.83 17.58
C THR A 277 -32.27 -6.59 17.64
N LEU A 278 -32.06 -5.91 16.51
CA LEU A 278 -31.22 -4.71 16.48
C LEU A 278 -31.79 -3.58 17.35
N SER A 279 -33.11 -3.38 17.32
CA SER A 279 -33.79 -2.32 18.09
C SER A 279 -33.82 -2.59 19.60
N SER A 280 -33.67 -3.86 20.02
CA SER A 280 -33.59 -4.21 21.43
C SER A 280 -32.20 -3.97 22.03
N TRP A 281 -31.16 -3.75 21.21
CA TRP A 281 -29.82 -3.49 21.70
C TRP A 281 -29.75 -2.12 22.38
N GLN A 282 -29.26 -2.10 23.63
CA GLN A 282 -28.92 -0.88 24.33
C GLN A 282 -27.45 -0.57 24.06
N MET A 283 -27.17 0.56 23.40
CA MET A 283 -25.81 0.93 22.99
C MET A 283 -25.48 2.34 23.50
N PRO A 284 -25.35 2.52 24.83
CA PRO A 284 -25.28 3.84 25.44
C PRO A 284 -24.03 4.61 25.00
N ASN A 285 -22.92 3.97 24.63
CA ASN A 285 -21.69 4.65 24.22
C ASN A 285 -21.45 4.64 22.70
N LEU A 286 -22.47 4.29 21.90
CA LEU A 286 -22.36 4.31 20.46
C LEU A 286 -22.19 5.75 19.96
N THR A 287 -21.06 6.03 19.34
CA THR A 287 -20.71 7.35 18.80
C THR A 287 -20.72 7.37 17.28
N HIS A 288 -20.48 6.22 16.64
CA HIS A 288 -20.41 6.09 15.19
C HIS A 288 -21.36 5.00 14.69
N LEU A 289 -22.27 5.37 13.79
CA LEU A 289 -23.18 4.45 13.11
C LEU A 289 -22.98 4.56 11.60
N ASP A 290 -22.70 3.44 10.94
CA ASP A 290 -22.54 3.36 9.49
C ASP A 290 -23.43 2.25 8.91
N LEU A 291 -24.31 2.61 7.98
CA LEU A 291 -25.32 1.72 7.40
C LEU A 291 -25.16 1.70 5.88
N HIS A 292 -24.89 0.52 5.33
CA HIS A 292 -24.77 0.29 3.88
C HIS A 292 -25.91 -0.62 3.41
N ASN A 293 -26.85 -0.07 2.63
CA ASN A 293 -28.06 -0.75 2.13
C ASN A 293 -28.87 -1.45 3.24
N ALA A 294 -28.90 -0.84 4.42
CA ALA A 294 -29.53 -1.38 5.62
C ALA A 294 -30.27 -0.25 6.34
N LEU A 295 -31.58 -0.13 6.10
CA LEU A 295 -32.45 0.88 6.72
C LEU A 295 -33.36 0.22 7.77
N PRO A 296 -33.12 0.43 9.08
CA PRO A 296 -34.03 0.03 10.14
C PRO A 296 -35.38 0.73 10.01
N LEU A 297 -36.48 -0.03 10.05
CA LEU A 297 -37.85 0.54 10.04
C LEU A 297 -38.32 1.01 11.42
N ALA A 298 -37.59 0.68 12.48
CA ALA A 298 -37.86 1.09 13.86
C ALA A 298 -36.70 1.93 14.43
N PRO A 299 -36.97 2.83 15.39
CA PRO A 299 -35.93 3.62 16.04
C PRO A 299 -34.90 2.73 16.76
N LEU A 300 -33.63 3.12 16.68
CA LEU A 300 -32.54 2.47 17.42
C LEU A 300 -32.27 3.19 18.74
N GLN A 301 -31.71 2.49 19.73
CA GLN A 301 -31.34 3.10 21.02
C GLN A 301 -29.92 3.67 20.97
N CYS A 302 -29.71 4.70 20.14
CA CYS A 302 -28.38 5.24 19.80
C CYS A 302 -28.28 6.76 20.01
N SER A 303 -28.83 7.27 21.12
CA SER A 303 -28.92 8.72 21.41
C SER A 303 -27.58 9.47 21.50
N ASN A 304 -26.46 8.75 21.64
CA ASN A 304 -25.11 9.32 21.74
C ASN A 304 -24.33 9.32 20.43
N VAL A 305 -24.93 8.91 19.32
CA VAL A 305 -24.27 8.96 18.01
C VAL A 305 -23.95 10.40 17.62
N THR A 306 -22.67 10.64 17.33
CA THR A 306 -22.14 11.91 16.86
C THR A 306 -21.79 11.87 15.38
N SER A 307 -21.52 10.69 14.82
CA SER A 307 -21.23 10.50 13.40
C SER A 307 -22.15 9.44 12.80
N PHE A 308 -22.92 9.82 11.79
CA PHE A 308 -23.83 8.91 11.08
C PHE A 308 -23.52 8.91 9.58
N ALA A 309 -23.34 7.71 9.02
CA ALA A 309 -23.16 7.47 7.60
C ALA A 309 -24.25 6.53 7.07
N LEU A 310 -24.84 6.89 5.93
CA LEU A 310 -25.82 6.09 5.22
C LEU A 310 -25.42 5.96 3.75
N HIS A 311 -25.13 4.74 3.33
CA HIS A 311 -24.74 4.41 1.96
C HIS A 311 -25.86 3.58 1.32
N MET A 312 -26.54 4.14 0.33
CA MET A 312 -27.58 3.46 -0.44
C MET A 312 -27.16 3.35 -1.90
N LYS A 313 -27.12 2.12 -2.41
CA LYS A 313 -26.88 1.80 -3.81
C LYS A 313 -28.22 1.45 -4.44
N LYS A 314 -28.66 2.25 -5.41
CA LYS A 314 -29.90 2.09 -6.14
C LYS A 314 -29.64 1.35 -7.45
N PHE A 315 -30.43 0.34 -7.75
CA PHE A 315 -30.37 -0.37 -9.03
C PHE A 315 -31.55 0.06 -9.89
N GLY A 316 -31.29 0.37 -11.16
CA GLY A 316 -32.30 0.85 -12.10
C GLY A 316 -33.41 -0.18 -12.34
N GLY A 317 -34.65 0.29 -12.41
CA GLY A 317 -35.85 -0.55 -12.52
C GLY A 317 -36.67 -0.48 -11.23
N GLU A 318 -37.88 0.07 -11.32
CA GLU A 318 -38.91 0.21 -10.27
C GLU A 318 -38.39 0.52 -8.85
N ARG A 319 -38.55 1.80 -8.46
CA ARG A 319 -38.07 2.34 -7.20
C ARG A 319 -38.70 1.60 -6.01
N GLU A 320 -37.94 0.73 -5.33
CA GLU A 320 -38.05 0.69 -3.87
C GLU A 320 -37.46 2.03 -3.41
N ASP A 321 -38.37 2.99 -3.21
CA ASP A 321 -38.03 4.31 -2.70
C ASP A 321 -37.59 4.14 -1.24
N MET A 322 -36.56 4.89 -0.86
CA MET A 322 -36.15 4.95 0.54
C MET A 322 -37.35 5.39 1.38
N ASP A 323 -37.71 4.59 2.39
CA ASP A 323 -38.76 4.95 3.34
C ASP A 323 -38.32 6.18 4.14
N MET A 324 -38.80 7.34 3.70
CA MET A 324 -38.46 8.62 4.30
C MET A 324 -38.99 8.76 5.73
N ALA A 325 -40.05 8.05 6.09
CA ALA A 325 -40.57 8.04 7.45
C ALA A 325 -39.63 7.25 8.37
N ALA A 326 -39.20 6.05 7.94
CA ALA A 326 -38.20 5.26 8.65
C ALA A 326 -36.87 6.02 8.80
N PHE A 327 -36.37 6.62 7.71
CA PHE A 327 -35.15 7.42 7.75
C PHE A 327 -35.25 8.62 8.70
N ARG A 328 -36.39 9.33 8.69
CA ARG A 328 -36.63 10.43 9.64
C ARG A 328 -36.64 9.93 11.08
N ASN A 329 -37.31 8.83 11.37
CA ASN A 329 -37.36 8.24 12.70
C ASN A 329 -35.97 7.82 13.19
N LEU A 330 -35.14 7.28 12.29
CA LEU A 330 -33.75 6.95 12.57
C LEU A 330 -32.94 8.20 12.95
N LEU A 331 -33.03 9.28 12.18
CA LEU A 331 -32.36 10.55 12.53
C LEU A 331 -32.82 11.12 13.88
N GLN A 332 -34.12 11.02 14.18
CA GLN A 332 -34.67 11.47 15.47
C GLN A 332 -34.13 10.66 16.66
N SER A 333 -33.71 9.42 16.45
CA SER A 333 -33.09 8.60 17.50
C SER A 333 -31.66 9.03 17.85
N MET A 334 -31.06 9.93 17.07
CA MET A 334 -29.67 10.38 17.20
C MET A 334 -29.58 11.92 17.33
N PRO A 335 -30.10 12.52 18.42
CA PRO A 335 -30.17 13.98 18.56
C PRO A 335 -28.80 14.68 18.70
N LYS A 336 -27.71 13.92 18.86
CA LYS A 336 -26.34 14.44 19.05
C LYS A 336 -25.47 14.39 17.79
N ILE A 337 -26.04 14.10 16.62
CA ILE A 337 -25.29 14.04 15.36
C ILE A 337 -24.56 15.37 15.11
N GLN A 338 -23.26 15.27 14.86
CA GLN A 338 -22.36 16.36 14.46
C GLN A 338 -21.88 16.17 13.02
N SER A 339 -21.72 14.92 12.58
CA SER A 339 -21.35 14.56 11.21
C SER A 339 -22.41 13.67 10.57
N LEU A 340 -22.91 14.08 9.40
CA LEU A 340 -23.91 13.35 8.62
C LEU A 340 -23.39 13.14 7.21
N HIS A 341 -23.25 11.87 6.82
CA HIS A 341 -22.82 11.49 5.48
C HIS A 341 -23.92 10.65 4.82
N ILE A 342 -24.38 11.08 3.65
CA ILE A 342 -25.40 10.37 2.88
C ILE A 342 -24.85 10.16 1.48
N TYR A 343 -24.65 8.90 1.10
CA TYR A 343 -24.17 8.50 -0.21
C TYR A 343 -25.29 7.76 -0.94
N LEU A 344 -25.80 8.36 -2.01
CA LEU A 344 -26.81 7.75 -2.88
C LEU A 344 -26.15 7.46 -4.23
N LEU A 345 -25.84 6.19 -4.48
CA LEU A 345 -25.21 5.75 -5.73
C LEU A 345 -26.25 5.16 -6.66
N ASP A 346 -26.42 5.71 -7.86
CA ASP A 346 -27.27 5.11 -8.89
C ASP A 346 -26.43 4.16 -9.78
N MET A 347 -26.66 2.86 -9.62
CA MET A 347 -25.94 1.81 -10.33
C MET A 347 -26.54 1.52 -11.71
N SER A 348 -27.61 2.21 -12.13
CA SER A 348 -28.20 2.05 -13.46
C SER A 348 -27.23 2.45 -14.58
N GLU A 349 -26.31 3.38 -14.33
CA GLU A 349 -25.30 3.83 -15.29
C GLU A 349 -24.24 2.76 -15.60
N PHE A 350 -24.00 1.83 -14.67
CA PHE A 350 -22.97 0.80 -14.82
C PHE A 350 -23.44 -0.44 -15.60
N VAL A 351 -24.75 -0.69 -15.68
CA VAL A 351 -25.31 -1.87 -16.36
C VAL A 351 -25.52 -1.60 -17.87
N GLY A 352 -25.55 -0.33 -18.28
CA GLY A 352 -25.61 0.08 -19.68
C GLY A 352 -24.24 0.08 -20.36
N GLY A 353 -23.70 -1.10 -20.66
CA GLY A 353 -22.43 -1.29 -21.36
C GLY A 353 -22.36 -0.68 -22.77
N SER A 354 -22.27 0.63 -22.87
CA SER A 354 -21.65 1.32 -24.00
C SER A 354 -20.76 2.43 -23.45
N SER A 355 -19.52 2.07 -23.12
CA SER A 355 -18.45 3.03 -22.84
C SER A 355 -18.17 3.86 -24.08
N ARG A 356 -18.96 4.90 -24.33
CA ARG A 356 -18.57 6.04 -25.16
C ARG A 356 -17.73 6.98 -24.29
N THR A 357 -16.43 6.74 -24.26
CA THR A 357 -15.44 7.72 -23.81
C THR A 357 -15.54 8.95 -24.70
N THR A 358 -16.29 9.96 -24.25
CA THR A 358 -16.32 11.27 -24.90
C THR A 358 -15.26 12.13 -24.24
N THR A 359 -14.08 12.18 -24.86
CA THR A 359 -13.04 13.15 -24.48
C THR A 359 -13.48 14.52 -25.00
N VAL A 360 -13.92 15.40 -24.09
CA VAL A 360 -14.12 16.82 -24.41
C VAL A 360 -12.76 17.50 -24.24
N ARG A 361 -12.31 18.20 -25.29
CA ARG A 361 -11.18 19.13 -25.27
C ARG A 361 -11.64 20.52 -24.86
#